data_AF-A0A930NQF2-F1
#
_entry.id   AF-A0A930NQF2-F1
#
_cell.length_a   1.000
_cell.length_b   1.000
_cell.length_c   1.000
_cell.angle_alpha   90.00
_cell.angle_beta   90.00
_cell.angle_gamma   90.00
#
_symmetry.space_group_name_H-M   'P 1'
#
loop_
_entity.id
_entity.type
_entity.pdbx_description
1 polymer ?
#
loop_
_entity_poly.entity_id
_entity_poly.type
_entity_poly.pdbx_seq_one_letter_code
_entity_poly.pdbx_strand_id
1 'polypeptide(L)'
;MKHIKTYLSFLGIALVFASCAKDELYNKETNNEELIDMVFTAGSKHPLSRTVLGADGETVTWQENDQIGIGYQYSANNVTRPFKTPTAGSDVHFWGKAADVTTSYFMMYPYQENAKISYKNNLQAEYKFSFPKNQTATA
;
A
#
# COMPACT_ATOMS: atom_id res chain seq x y z
N MET A 1 -37.62 -47.31 52.27
CA MET A 1 -38.22 -45.97 52.40
C MET A 1 -37.27 -44.93 51.83
N LYS A 2 -37.70 -44.20 50.78
CA LYS A 2 -37.47 -42.76 50.47
C LYS A 2 -36.00 -42.25 50.36
N HIS A 3 -35.58 -41.34 49.48
CA HIS A 3 -35.96 -40.77 48.18
C HIS A 3 -35.02 -39.54 47.96
N ILE A 4 -34.49 -39.33 46.74
CA ILE A 4 -34.01 -38.04 46.14
C ILE A 4 -32.59 -37.58 46.64
N LYS A 5 -31.63 -36.97 45.90
CA LYS A 5 -31.60 -35.95 44.82
C LYS A 5 -30.33 -35.96 43.96
N THR A 6 -30.55 -35.80 42.65
CA THR A 6 -29.60 -35.30 41.62
C THR A 6 -29.34 -33.81 41.79
N TYR A 7 -28.08 -33.36 41.71
CA TYR A 7 -27.63 -32.00 41.33
C TYR A 7 -26.16 -32.13 40.89
N LEU A 8 -25.78 -32.11 39.60
CA LEU A 8 -25.65 -30.97 38.67
C LEU A 8 -25.02 -29.72 39.29
N SER A 9 -23.72 -29.48 39.01
CA SER A 9 -23.08 -28.17 38.98
C SER A 9 -21.73 -28.26 38.25
N PHE A 10 -21.72 -27.94 36.96
CA PHE A 10 -20.49 -27.61 36.22
C PHE A 10 -20.11 -26.17 36.55
N LEU A 11 -18.95 -26.00 37.18
CA LEU A 11 -18.33 -24.71 37.42
C LEU A 11 -17.52 -24.33 36.18
N GLY A 12 -18.07 -23.47 35.33
CA GLY A 12 -17.38 -22.90 34.17
C GLY A 12 -17.48 -21.39 34.21
N ILE A 13 -16.45 -20.75 34.76
CA ILE A 13 -16.31 -19.29 34.71
C ILE A 13 -15.91 -18.92 33.28
N ALA A 14 -16.84 -18.32 32.53
CA ALA A 14 -16.52 -17.71 31.25
C ALA A 14 -15.86 -16.35 31.50
N LEU A 15 -14.54 -16.26 31.29
CA LEU A 15 -13.81 -15.01 31.17
C LEU A 15 -14.14 -14.38 29.82
N VAL A 16 -15.06 -13.43 29.79
CA VAL A 16 -15.28 -12.58 28.62
C VAL A 16 -14.21 -11.50 28.65
N PHE A 17 -13.12 -11.70 27.90
CA PHE A 17 -12.25 -10.59 27.54
C PHE A 17 -13.03 -9.74 26.52
N ALA A 18 -13.63 -8.66 27.00
CA ALA A 18 -14.02 -7.56 26.14
C ALA A 18 -12.72 -6.96 25.57
N SER A 19 -12.27 -7.52 24.44
CA SER A 19 -11.36 -6.82 23.55
C SER A 19 -12.09 -5.53 23.17
N CYS A 20 -11.64 -4.39 23.68
CA CYS A 20 -11.95 -3.10 23.09
C CYS A 20 -11.37 -3.08 21.68
N ALA A 21 -12.04 -3.75 20.74
CA ALA A 21 -12.06 -3.28 19.37
C ALA A 21 -12.72 -1.91 19.47
N LYS A 22 -11.90 -0.87 19.38
CA LYS A 22 -12.39 0.45 19.06
C LYS A 22 -12.98 0.33 17.65
N ASP A 23 -14.27 0.03 17.58
CA ASP A 23 -15.09 0.33 16.41
C ASP A 23 -15.22 1.85 16.34
N GLU A 24 -14.11 2.52 16.02
CA GLU A 24 -14.16 3.85 15.46
C GLU A 24 -14.55 3.68 14.01
N LEU A 25 -15.88 3.59 13.78
CA LEU A 25 -16.52 3.88 12.51
C LEU A 25 -16.10 5.30 12.13
N TYR A 26 -14.97 5.37 11.41
CA TYR A 26 -14.31 6.58 11.02
C TYR A 26 -15.12 7.24 9.90
N ASN A 27 -16.14 8.02 10.28
CA ASN A 27 -16.83 8.95 9.40
C ASN A 27 -15.87 10.09 9.02
N LYS A 28 -14.95 9.86 8.07
CA LYS A 28 -14.11 10.93 7.49
C LYS A 28 -14.74 11.49 6.22
N GLU A 29 -15.89 12.13 6.38
CA GLU A 29 -16.33 13.17 5.45
C GLU A 29 -15.62 14.47 5.87
N THR A 30 -14.33 14.61 5.54
CA THR A 30 -13.56 15.87 5.32
C THR A 30 -12.03 15.64 5.24
N ASN A 31 -11.55 15.36 4.03
CA ASN A 31 -10.47 16.03 3.27
C ASN A 31 -9.12 16.49 3.87
N ASN A 32 -8.72 16.16 5.09
CA ASN A 32 -7.32 16.36 5.51
C ASN A 32 -6.67 15.00 5.82
N GLU A 33 -6.04 14.40 4.83
CA GLU A 33 -5.12 13.29 5.06
C GLU A 33 -3.92 13.76 5.88
N GLU A 34 -3.65 13.08 6.98
CA GLU A 34 -2.39 13.27 7.70
C GLU A 34 -1.32 12.49 6.95
N LEU A 35 -0.27 13.20 6.54
CA LEU A 35 0.82 12.64 5.74
C LEU A 35 2.05 12.46 6.62
N ILE A 36 2.55 11.23 6.67
CA ILE A 36 3.77 10.87 7.41
C ILE A 36 4.91 10.53 6.45
N ASP A 37 6.15 10.62 6.95
CA ASP A 37 7.32 10.17 6.19
C ASP A 37 7.30 8.65 6.06
N MET A 38 7.38 8.16 4.82
CA MET A 38 7.28 6.75 4.47
C MET A 38 8.46 6.34 3.59
N VAL A 39 8.81 5.06 3.67
CA VAL A 39 9.87 4.46 2.85
C VAL A 39 9.34 3.19 2.18
N PHE A 40 9.47 3.11 0.85
CA PHE A 40 9.22 1.90 0.09
C PHE A 40 10.53 1.35 -0.44
N THR A 41 10.82 0.08 -0.17
CA THR A 41 12.02 -0.59 -0.70
C THR A 41 11.65 -1.30 -2.00
N ALA A 42 12.40 -1.00 -3.05
CA ALA A 42 12.34 -1.73 -4.31
C ALA A 42 13.58 -2.64 -4.39
N GLY A 43 13.37 -3.93 -4.19
CA GLY A 43 14.42 -4.95 -4.33
C GLY A 43 13.85 -6.21 -4.98
N SER A 44 14.52 -6.73 -6.01
CA SER A 44 14.13 -7.99 -6.63
C SER A 44 14.54 -9.17 -5.74
N LYS A 45 13.58 -9.77 -5.02
CA LYS A 45 13.73 -11.15 -4.49
C LYS A 45 13.04 -12.20 -5.37
N HIS A 46 12.38 -11.78 -6.46
CA HIS A 46 11.69 -12.65 -7.41
C HIS A 46 11.75 -12.06 -8.84
N PRO A 47 11.76 -12.90 -9.89
CA PRO A 47 12.01 -12.45 -11.25
C PRO A 47 10.73 -11.88 -11.88
N LEU A 48 10.93 -10.90 -12.77
CA LEU A 48 9.97 -10.37 -13.76
C LEU A 48 8.92 -9.37 -13.27
N SER A 49 9.34 -8.10 -13.11
CA SER A 49 8.46 -6.97 -13.48
C SER A 49 9.17 -6.08 -14.49
N ARG A 50 8.48 -5.76 -15.59
CA ARG A 50 9.01 -5.08 -16.79
C ARG A 50 9.36 -3.62 -16.50
N THR A 51 10.62 -3.34 -16.21
CA THR A 51 11.29 -2.07 -16.47
C THR A 51 12.76 -2.39 -16.72
N VAL A 52 13.45 -1.59 -17.55
CA VAL A 52 14.81 -1.81 -18.10
C VAL A 52 15.61 -2.88 -17.32
N LEU A 53 15.73 -4.04 -17.94
CA LEU A 53 16.41 -5.18 -17.35
C LEU A 53 17.90 -4.83 -17.20
N GLY A 54 18.48 -5.11 -16.04
CA GLY A 54 19.92 -5.22 -15.90
C GLY A 54 20.48 -6.26 -16.89
N ALA A 55 21.80 -6.36 -16.98
CA ALA A 55 22.45 -7.34 -17.87
C ALA A 55 21.99 -8.80 -17.62
N ASP A 56 21.41 -9.07 -16.45
CA ASP A 56 20.85 -10.36 -16.04
C ASP A 56 19.45 -10.65 -16.59
N GLY A 57 18.74 -9.69 -17.18
CA GLY A 57 17.40 -9.91 -17.71
C GLY A 57 16.30 -10.00 -16.63
N GLU A 58 16.61 -9.76 -15.35
CA GLU A 58 15.72 -10.09 -14.23
C GLU A 58 15.52 -8.94 -13.23
N THR A 59 16.43 -7.95 -13.21
CA THR A 59 16.39 -6.85 -12.25
C THR A 59 16.07 -5.51 -12.90
N VAL A 60 15.19 -4.73 -12.27
CA VAL A 60 15.00 -3.32 -12.63
C VAL A 60 16.17 -2.55 -12.06
N THR A 61 16.94 -1.86 -12.91
CA THR A 61 18.00 -0.96 -12.44
C THR A 61 17.46 0.46 -12.35
N TRP A 62 17.21 0.91 -11.12
CA TRP A 62 16.80 2.28 -10.84
C TRP A 62 17.98 3.24 -11.01
N GLN A 63 17.67 4.45 -11.45
CA GLN A 63 18.62 5.55 -11.54
C GLN A 63 18.49 6.47 -10.34
N GLU A 64 19.57 7.20 -10.06
CA GLU A 64 19.52 8.28 -9.08
C GLU A 64 18.44 9.27 -9.48
N ASN A 65 17.62 9.69 -8.52
CA ASN A 65 16.53 10.63 -8.69
C ASN A 65 15.27 10.09 -9.40
N ASP A 66 15.20 8.80 -9.71
CA ASP A 66 13.95 8.18 -10.18
C ASP A 66 12.81 8.43 -9.18
N GLN A 67 11.60 8.62 -9.73
CA GLN A 67 10.40 8.89 -8.95
C GLN A 67 9.27 7.94 -9.29
N ILE A 68 8.59 7.46 -8.25
CA ILE A 68 7.37 6.64 -8.33
C ILE A 68 6.17 7.43 -7.79
N GLY A 69 4.99 7.17 -8.33
CA GLY A 69 3.72 7.65 -7.79
C GLY A 69 3.07 6.57 -6.93
N ILE A 70 2.76 6.88 -5.67
CA ILE A 70 2.07 5.99 -4.73
C ILE A 70 0.60 6.40 -4.60
N GLY A 71 -0.31 5.44 -4.70
CA GLY A 71 -1.74 5.61 -4.42
C GLY A 71 -2.23 4.59 -3.40
N TYR A 72 -3.24 4.98 -2.61
CA TYR A 72 -3.76 4.21 -1.48
C TYR A 72 -5.24 4.55 -1.24
N GLN A 73 -5.90 3.75 -0.39
CA GLN A 73 -7.29 4.02 0.01
C GLN A 73 -7.40 5.39 0.69
N TYR A 74 -8.41 6.18 0.32
CA TYR A 74 -8.65 7.54 0.84
C TYR A 74 -7.68 8.63 0.35
N SER A 75 -6.81 8.35 -0.62
CA SER A 75 -6.07 9.42 -1.31
C SER A 75 -7.06 10.41 -1.94
N ALA A 76 -6.91 11.69 -1.61
CA ALA A 76 -7.79 12.75 -2.07
C ALA A 76 -7.80 12.81 -3.62
N ASN A 77 -8.98 12.74 -4.23
CA ASN A 77 -9.15 12.78 -5.70
C ASN A 77 -8.33 11.73 -6.49
N ASN A 78 -7.94 10.64 -5.83
CA ASN A 78 -7.10 9.57 -6.36
C ASN A 78 -5.72 10.04 -6.87
N VAL A 79 -5.20 11.15 -6.33
CA VAL A 79 -3.88 11.67 -6.73
C VAL A 79 -2.79 10.70 -6.28
N THR A 80 -1.70 10.63 -7.06
CA THR A 80 -0.51 9.90 -6.63
C THR A 80 0.42 10.81 -5.85
N ARG A 81 1.03 10.27 -4.80
CA ARG A 81 2.05 10.94 -3.99
C ARG A 81 3.44 10.60 -4.52
N PRO A 82 4.32 11.59 -4.76
CA PRO A 82 5.65 11.32 -5.29
C PRO A 82 6.57 10.76 -4.22
N PHE A 83 7.31 9.71 -4.58
CA PHE A 83 8.41 9.16 -3.79
C PHE A 83 9.65 9.11 -4.67
N LYS A 84 10.84 9.36 -4.09
CA LYS A 84 12.10 9.52 -4.84
C LYS A 84 13.20 8.63 -4.28
N THR A 85 14.02 8.04 -5.14
CA THR A 85 15.28 7.39 -4.75
C THR A 85 16.47 8.35 -4.93
N PRO A 86 17.37 8.50 -3.94
CA PRO A 86 18.62 9.28 -4.02
C PRO A 86 19.80 8.43 -4.50
N THR A 87 19.58 7.15 -4.84
CA THR A 87 20.64 6.22 -5.25
C THR A 87 20.20 5.42 -6.47
N ALA A 88 21.16 5.09 -7.34
CA ALA A 88 20.97 4.11 -8.40
C ALA A 88 21.22 2.68 -7.88
N GLY A 89 20.60 1.69 -8.52
CA GLY A 89 20.80 0.28 -8.19
C GLY A 89 19.55 -0.58 -8.37
N SER A 90 19.70 -1.88 -8.12
CA SER A 90 18.59 -2.85 -8.16
C SER A 90 17.89 -3.03 -6.80
N ASP A 91 18.51 -2.56 -5.73
CA ASP A 91 17.95 -2.51 -4.38
C ASP A 91 18.05 -1.08 -3.87
N VAL A 92 16.94 -0.35 -3.93
CA VAL A 92 16.88 1.07 -3.56
C VAL A 92 15.68 1.34 -2.67
N HIS A 93 15.74 2.46 -1.97
CA HIS A 93 14.62 2.96 -1.17
C HIS A 93 14.02 4.18 -1.86
N PHE A 94 12.71 4.33 -1.74
CA PHE A 94 11.95 5.46 -2.22
C PHE A 94 11.37 6.18 -1.00
N TRP A 95 11.75 7.45 -0.82
CA TRP A 95 11.30 8.29 0.28
C TRP A 95 10.24 9.28 -0.20
N GLY A 96 9.22 9.49 0.62
CA GLY A 96 8.13 10.40 0.32
C GLY A 96 7.13 10.45 1.47
N LYS A 97 5.96 11.05 1.19
CA LYS A 97 4.90 11.19 2.18
C LYS A 97 3.60 10.55 1.71
N ALA A 98 2.98 9.78 2.58
CA ALA A 98 1.67 9.15 2.36
C ALA A 98 0.91 9.06 3.69
N ALA A 99 -0.40 8.83 3.61
CA ALA A 99 -1.18 8.50 4.79
C ALA A 99 -0.79 7.10 5.29
N ASP A 100 -0.74 6.92 6.62
CA ASP A 100 -0.53 5.61 7.23
C ASP A 100 -1.83 4.79 7.16
N VAL A 101 -1.93 3.94 6.15
CA VAL A 101 -3.06 3.04 5.96
C VAL A 101 -2.66 1.57 6.11
N THR A 102 -3.58 0.76 6.61
CA THR A 102 -3.42 -0.70 6.72
C THR A 102 -3.75 -1.44 5.43
N THR A 103 -4.32 -0.75 4.44
CA THR A 103 -4.61 -1.28 3.11
C THR A 103 -3.40 -1.27 2.18
N SER A 104 -3.50 -1.97 1.06
CA SER A 104 -2.43 -1.99 0.05
C SER A 104 -2.14 -0.60 -0.54
N TYR A 105 -0.85 -0.35 -0.75
CA TYR A 105 -0.35 0.74 -1.58
C TYR A 105 -0.09 0.22 -2.98
N PHE A 106 -0.39 1.04 -3.98
CA PHE A 106 -0.19 0.75 -5.39
C PHE A 106 0.77 1.78 -5.97
N MET A 107 1.65 1.36 -6.89
CA MET A 107 2.71 2.20 -7.41
C MET A 107 2.69 2.28 -8.93
N MET A 108 3.07 3.43 -9.48
CA MET A 108 3.39 3.60 -10.89
C MET A 108 4.74 4.24 -11.10
N TYR A 109 5.44 3.81 -12.14
CA TYR A 109 6.68 4.42 -12.63
C TYR A 109 6.60 4.62 -14.15
N PRO A 110 7.10 5.74 -14.70
CA PRO A 110 7.59 6.92 -13.98
C PRO A 110 6.46 7.72 -13.31
N TYR A 111 6.80 8.49 -12.28
CA TYR A 111 5.87 9.46 -11.69
C TYR A 111 5.38 10.46 -12.74
N GLN A 112 4.08 10.73 -12.72
CA GLN A 112 3.45 11.79 -13.50
C GLN A 112 2.50 12.56 -12.59
N GLU A 113 2.65 13.89 -12.54
CA GLU A 113 1.88 14.75 -11.63
C GLU A 113 0.36 14.59 -11.78
N ASN A 114 -0.12 14.41 -13.00
CA ASN A 114 -1.55 14.27 -13.30
C ASN A 114 -2.05 12.82 -13.30
N ALA A 115 -1.18 11.84 -13.03
CA ALA A 115 -1.60 10.46 -12.99
C ALA A 115 -2.29 10.12 -11.67
N LYS A 116 -3.29 9.24 -11.80
CA LYS A 116 -4.17 8.81 -10.72
C LYS A 116 -4.12 7.31 -10.53
N ILE A 117 -4.22 6.91 -9.28
CA ILE A 117 -4.39 5.52 -8.86
C ILE A 117 -5.64 5.48 -7.99
N SER A 118 -6.72 4.91 -8.52
CA SER A 118 -7.98 4.78 -7.81
C SER A 118 -8.02 3.42 -7.13
N TYR A 119 -7.91 3.40 -5.80
CA TYR A 119 -8.05 2.19 -4.99
C TYR A 119 -9.44 1.56 -5.23
N LYS A 120 -9.50 0.23 -5.43
CA LYS A 120 -10.76 -0.52 -5.50
C LYS A 120 -10.89 -1.49 -4.33
N ASN A 121 -9.83 -2.25 -4.06
CA ASN A 121 -9.69 -3.14 -2.91
C ASN A 121 -8.19 -3.45 -2.70
N ASN A 122 -7.84 -4.26 -1.69
CA ASN A 122 -6.44 -4.57 -1.37
C ASN A 122 -5.67 -5.29 -2.49
N LEU A 123 -6.32 -5.81 -3.52
CA LEU A 123 -5.68 -6.51 -4.63
C LEU A 123 -5.78 -5.74 -5.96
N GLN A 124 -6.57 -4.67 -6.01
CA GLN A 124 -6.92 -4.00 -7.26
C GLN A 124 -6.95 -2.48 -7.13
N ALA A 125 -6.37 -1.82 -8.13
CA ALA A 125 -6.47 -0.39 -8.35
C ALA A 125 -6.64 -0.11 -9.85
N GLU A 126 -7.25 1.03 -10.16
CA GLU A 126 -7.41 1.54 -11.52
C GLU A 126 -6.42 2.68 -11.76
N TYR A 127 -5.64 2.57 -12.83
CA TYR A 127 -4.60 3.53 -13.19
C TYR A 127 -5.11 4.44 -14.30
N LYS A 128 -4.97 5.76 -14.13
CA LYS A 128 -5.28 6.76 -15.16
C LYS A 128 -4.08 7.68 -15.33
N PHE A 129 -3.50 7.68 -16.52
CA PHE A 129 -2.33 8.50 -16.87
C PHE A 129 -2.43 8.92 -18.34
N SER A 130 -1.61 9.87 -18.75
CA SER A 130 -1.62 10.41 -20.11
C SER A 130 -0.29 10.14 -20.78
N PHE A 131 -0.35 9.55 -21.98
CA PHE A 131 0.83 9.47 -22.82
C PHE A 131 1.04 10.81 -23.54
N PRO A 132 2.29 11.24 -23.74
CA PRO A 132 2.56 12.36 -24.61
C PRO A 132 2.09 12.03 -26.04
N LYS A 133 1.59 13.04 -26.76
CA LYS A 133 1.13 12.89 -28.15
C LYS A 133 2.21 12.31 -29.07
N ASN A 134 3.47 12.66 -28.80
CA ASN A 134 4.63 12.17 -29.51
C ASN A 134 5.48 11.34 -28.54
N GLN A 135 5.90 10.16 -28.97
CA GLN A 135 6.82 9.31 -28.23
C GLN A 135 8.07 9.11 -29.08
N THR A 136 9.23 9.33 -28.49
CA THR A 136 10.52 9.09 -29.14
C THR A 136 11.19 7.92 -28.46
N ALA A 137 11.34 6.82 -29.18
CA ALA A 137 12.21 5.73 -28.75
C ALA A 137 13.65 6.08 -29.15
N THR A 138 14.58 5.92 -28.21
CA THR A 138 16.02 6.03 -28.47
C THR A 138 16.63 4.65 -28.30
N ALA A 139 17.46 4.22 -29.25
CA ALA A 139 18.18 2.96 -29.20
C ALA A 139 19.56 3.13 -28.54
#